data_AF-A0A644URC3-F1
#
_entry.id   AF-A0A644URC3-F1
#
_cell.length_a   1.000
_cell.length_b   1.000
_cell.length_c   1.000
_cell.angle_alpha   90.00
_cell.angle_beta   90.00
_cell.angle_gamma   90.00
#
_symmetry.space_group_name_H-M   'P 1'
#
loop_
_entity.id
_entity.type
_entity.pdbx_description
1 polymer ?
#
loop_
_entity_poly.entity_id
_entity_poly.type
_entity_poly.pdbx_seq_one_letter_code
_entity_poly.pdbx_strand_id
1 'polypeptide(L)'
;MRILRARKPVSLDLDHMRMLHREAIEQLELMRTSVEAAEQASDRLRDKLDDMAFNHWHAYLDIMHMLCIHDQAMGSAMNRYGMKMRDAEESDTTSRQAGLQRLLLLLLIAALLRRHRRMEHIFNLRSGPMGDYLQENSTMEREHMAELVSMIHNMV
;
A
#
# COMPACT_ATOMS: atom_id res chain seq x y z
N MET A 1 -13.55 0.90 42.66
CA MET A 1 -13.89 0.42 41.31
C MET A 1 -13.52 1.52 40.30
N ARG A 2 -12.45 1.34 39.51
CA ARG A 2 -12.10 2.29 38.43
C ARG A 2 -12.93 1.92 37.20
N ILE A 3 -13.77 2.85 36.76
CA ILE A 3 -14.55 2.70 35.52
C ILE A 3 -13.55 2.74 34.36
N LEU A 4 -13.28 1.58 33.77
CA LEU A 4 -12.57 1.47 32.50
C LEU A 4 -13.44 2.16 31.44
N ARG A 5 -13.07 3.39 31.06
CA ARG A 5 -13.65 4.03 29.88
C ARG A 5 -13.31 3.15 28.68
N ALA A 6 -14.30 2.41 28.19
CA ALA A 6 -14.22 1.78 26.88
C ALA A 6 -13.83 2.87 25.87
N ARG A 7 -12.65 2.75 25.25
CA ARG A 7 -12.29 3.56 24.09
C ARG A 7 -13.40 3.32 23.07
N LYS A 8 -14.22 4.35 22.79
CA LYS A 8 -15.15 4.30 21.67
C LYS A 8 -14.32 3.93 20.43
N PRO A 9 -14.76 2.98 19.59
CA PRO A 9 -14.09 2.73 18.34
C PRO A 9 -14.02 4.06 17.59
N VAL A 10 -12.82 4.44 17.16
CA VAL A 10 -12.64 5.60 16.28
C VAL A 10 -13.52 5.32 15.09
N SER A 11 -14.58 6.12 14.92
CA SER A 11 -15.43 6.02 13.74
C SER A 11 -14.52 6.23 12.53
N LEU A 12 -14.42 5.23 11.66
CA LEU A 12 -13.59 5.30 10.46
C LEU A 12 -14.03 6.51 9.63
N ASP A 13 -13.16 7.52 9.56
CA ASP A 13 -13.39 8.73 8.77
C ASP A 13 -13.22 8.38 7.30
N LEU A 14 -14.34 8.20 6.61
CA LEU A 14 -14.36 7.76 5.22
C LEU A 14 -13.68 8.77 4.28
N ASP A 15 -13.76 10.06 4.56
CA ASP A 15 -13.13 11.08 3.71
C ASP A 15 -11.62 11.09 3.92
N HIS A 16 -11.17 10.94 5.17
CA HIS A 16 -9.74 10.76 5.46
C HIS A 16 -9.19 9.47 4.82
N MET A 17 -9.91 8.35 4.92
CA MET A 17 -9.52 7.09 4.28
C MET A 17 -9.43 7.22 2.76
N ARG A 18 -10.38 7.91 2.13
CA ARG A 18 -10.35 8.18 0.68
C ARG A 18 -9.13 9.01 0.29
N MET A 19 -8.81 10.05 1.07
CA MET A 19 -7.63 10.87 0.85
C MET A 19 -6.35 10.03 0.94
N LEU A 20 -6.19 9.20 1.97
CA LEU A 20 -5.04 8.31 2.09
C LEU A 20 -4.93 7.30 0.93
N HIS A 21 -6.05 6.72 0.46
CA HIS A 21 -6.02 5.84 -0.71
C HIS A 21 -5.62 6.60 -1.99
N ARG A 22 -5.98 7.88 -2.12
CA ARG A 22 -5.57 8.73 -3.25
C ARG A 22 -4.08 9.06 -3.20
N GLU A 23 -3.56 9.45 -2.04
CA GLU A 23 -2.12 9.68 -1.87
C GLU A 23 -1.31 8.41 -2.16
N ALA A 24 -1.81 7.25 -1.73
CA ALA A 24 -1.19 5.97 -2.05
C ALA A 24 -1.18 5.68 -3.57
N ILE A 25 -2.26 6.02 -4.28
CA ILE A 25 -2.32 5.93 -5.75
C ILE A 25 -1.25 6.83 -6.38
N GLU A 26 -1.14 8.07 -5.94
CA GLU A 26 -0.16 9.02 -6.46
C GLU A 26 1.29 8.52 -6.28
N GLN A 27 1.63 8.02 -5.09
CA GLN A 27 2.97 7.45 -4.86
C GLN A 27 3.26 6.23 -5.73
N LEU A 28 2.28 5.34 -5.91
CA LEU A 28 2.42 4.17 -6.78
C LEU A 28 2.52 4.54 -8.26
N GLU A 29 1.82 5.59 -8.72
CA GLU A 29 1.95 6.10 -10.09
C GLU A 29 3.34 6.69 -10.34
N LEU A 30 3.87 7.48 -9.40
CA LEU A 30 5.22 8.04 -9.48
C LEU A 30 6.30 6.95 -9.44
N MET A 31 6.14 5.93 -8.58
CA MET A 31 7.00 4.75 -8.55
C MET A 31 6.97 4.04 -9.91
N ARG A 32 5.77 3.76 -10.43
CA ARG A 32 5.60 3.08 -11.72
C ARG A 32 6.30 3.85 -12.84
N THR A 33 6.09 5.16 -12.96
CA THR A 33 6.74 6.00 -13.97
C THR A 33 8.26 5.94 -13.87
N SER A 34 8.81 5.95 -12.64
CA SER A 34 10.25 5.84 -12.42
C SER A 34 10.80 4.49 -12.89
N VAL A 35 10.10 3.40 -12.55
CA VAL A 35 10.47 2.03 -12.98
C VAL A 35 10.40 1.87 -14.51
N GLU A 36 9.33 2.39 -15.15
CA GLU A 36 9.16 2.35 -16.61
C GLU A 36 10.25 3.16 -17.33
N ALA A 37 10.57 4.36 -16.83
CA ALA A 37 11.62 5.18 -17.41
C ALA A 37 13.01 4.53 -17.26
N ALA A 38 13.26 3.86 -16.14
CA ALA A 38 14.51 3.19 -15.86
C ALA A 38 14.80 2.00 -16.81
N GLU A 39 13.76 1.35 -17.34
CA GLU A 39 13.92 0.31 -18.39
C GLU A 39 14.58 0.84 -19.65
N GLN A 40 14.35 2.11 -19.99
CA GLN A 40 14.83 2.74 -21.22
C GLN A 40 16.10 3.58 -21.00
N ALA A 41 16.52 3.78 -19.75
CA ALA A 41 17.64 4.64 -19.38
C ALA A 41 18.99 3.90 -19.40
N SER A 42 20.07 4.66 -19.61
CA SER A 42 21.46 4.21 -19.46
C SER A 42 21.93 4.31 -17.99
N ASP A 43 22.98 3.57 -17.64
CA ASP A 43 23.35 3.22 -16.25
C ASP A 43 23.22 4.36 -15.22
N ARG A 44 23.85 5.52 -15.42
CA ARG A 44 23.79 6.62 -14.41
C ARG A 44 22.38 7.22 -14.23
N LEU A 45 21.56 7.25 -15.28
CA LEU A 45 20.19 7.72 -15.20
C LEU A 45 19.28 6.64 -14.64
N ARG A 46 19.52 5.37 -15.00
CA ARG A 46 18.83 4.21 -14.47
C ARG A 46 18.97 4.12 -12.95
N ASP A 47 20.18 4.25 -12.42
CA ASP A 47 20.43 4.21 -10.97
C ASP A 47 19.62 5.28 -10.22
N LYS A 48 19.57 6.51 -10.76
CA LYS A 48 18.77 7.60 -10.17
C LYS A 48 17.27 7.33 -10.20
N LEU A 49 16.78 6.73 -11.28
CA LEU A 49 15.36 6.39 -11.42
C LEU A 49 14.98 5.23 -10.49
N ASP A 50 15.90 4.29 -10.26
CA ASP A 50 15.72 3.22 -9.26
C ASP A 50 15.67 3.80 -7.83
N ASP A 51 16.57 4.74 -7.50
CA ASP A 51 16.52 5.46 -6.22
C ASP A 51 15.20 6.23 -6.04
N MET A 52 14.70 6.86 -7.11
CA MET A 52 13.39 7.53 -7.10
C MET A 52 12.24 6.55 -6.85
N ALA A 53 12.23 5.40 -7.53
CA ALA A 53 11.23 4.37 -7.32
C ALA A 53 11.23 3.86 -5.87
N PHE A 54 12.41 3.67 -5.28
CA PHE A 54 12.59 3.26 -3.89
C PHE A 54 12.03 4.29 -2.90
N ASN A 55 12.29 5.58 -3.15
CA ASN A 55 11.75 6.66 -2.32
C ASN A 55 10.22 6.72 -2.36
N HIS A 56 9.62 6.56 -3.55
CA HIS A 56 8.16 6.50 -3.69
C HIS A 56 7.56 5.27 -3.03
N TRP A 57 8.26 4.13 -3.05
CA TRP A 57 7.85 2.94 -2.32
C TRP A 57 7.82 3.17 -0.81
N HIS A 58 8.84 3.82 -0.25
CA HIS A 58 8.85 4.17 1.17
C HIS A 58 7.76 5.15 1.56
N ALA A 59 7.56 6.21 0.77
CA ALA A 59 6.44 7.14 1.00
C ALA A 59 5.08 6.44 0.93
N TYR A 60 4.92 5.48 0.02
CA TYR A 60 3.74 4.62 -0.03
C TYR A 60 3.55 3.80 1.25
N LEU A 61 4.62 3.19 1.80
CA LEU A 61 4.54 2.43 3.04
C LEU A 61 4.15 3.29 4.25
N ASP A 62 4.60 4.55 4.31
CA ASP A 62 4.17 5.50 5.34
C ASP A 62 2.66 5.79 5.26
N ILE A 63 2.12 5.94 4.04
CA ILE A 63 0.66 6.08 3.83
C ILE A 63 -0.08 4.81 4.23
N MET A 64 0.47 3.63 3.93
CA MET A 64 -0.10 2.34 4.36
C MET A 64 -0.12 2.21 5.88
N HIS A 65 0.91 2.70 6.57
CA HIS A 65 0.91 2.77 8.02
C HIS A 65 -0.28 3.60 8.53
N MET A 66 -0.49 4.80 7.97
CA MET A 66 -1.62 5.64 8.33
C MET A 66 -2.97 4.93 8.07
N LEU A 67 -3.11 4.28 6.91
CA LEU A 67 -4.29 3.46 6.62
C LEU A 67 -4.52 2.37 7.66
N CYS A 68 -3.47 1.70 8.14
CA CYS A 68 -3.59 0.66 9.19
C CYS A 68 -3.99 1.21 10.56
N ILE A 69 -3.59 2.45 10.89
CA ILE A 69 -4.02 3.12 12.13
C ILE A 69 -5.54 3.38 12.08
N HIS A 70 -6.06 3.80 10.93
CA HIS A 70 -7.46 4.17 10.76
C HIS A 70 -8.38 2.99 10.40
N ASP A 71 -7.84 1.94 9.77
CA ASP A 71 -8.54 0.72 9.39
C ASP A 71 -7.88 -0.50 10.05
N GLN A 72 -8.43 -0.91 11.19
CA GLN A 72 -7.95 -2.06 11.95
C GLN A 72 -7.97 -3.38 11.14
N ALA A 73 -8.92 -3.53 10.22
CA ALA A 73 -8.98 -4.72 9.37
C ALA A 73 -7.82 -4.72 8.37
N MET A 74 -7.43 -3.54 7.85
CA MET A 74 -6.22 -3.41 7.03
C MET A 74 -4.97 -3.73 7.84
N GLY A 75 -4.83 -3.16 9.04
CA GLY A 75 -3.69 -3.46 9.93
C GLY A 75 -3.59 -4.95 10.26
N SER A 76 -4.73 -5.62 10.48
CA SER A 76 -4.77 -7.07 10.71
C SER A 76 -4.34 -7.86 9.47
N ALA A 77 -4.76 -7.45 8.27
CA ALA A 77 -4.34 -8.06 7.02
C ALA A 77 -2.83 -7.92 6.80
N MET A 78 -2.29 -6.71 6.94
CA MET A 78 -0.84 -6.46 6.82
C MET A 78 -0.02 -7.34 7.78
N ASN A 79 -0.42 -7.43 9.05
CA ASN A 79 0.27 -8.25 10.04
C ASN A 79 0.32 -9.74 9.68
N ARG A 80 -0.73 -10.28 9.03
CA ARG A 80 -0.74 -11.70 8.59
C ARG A 80 0.32 -12.01 7.55
N TYR A 81 0.66 -11.03 6.70
CA TYR A 81 1.69 -11.17 5.67
C TYR A 81 3.09 -10.77 6.17
N GLY A 82 3.29 -10.72 7.50
CA GLY A 82 4.61 -10.49 8.11
C GLY A 82 5.12 -9.05 8.02
N MET A 83 4.29 -8.12 7.55
CA MET A 83 4.60 -6.69 7.51
C MET A 83 4.51 -6.11 8.91
N LYS A 84 5.58 -6.25 9.70
CA LYS A 84 5.75 -5.39 10.88
C LYS A 84 5.99 -3.97 10.37
N MET A 85 4.99 -3.10 10.53
CA MET A 85 5.10 -1.68 10.23
C MET A 85 6.17 -1.07 11.13
N ARG A 86 7.43 -1.11 10.65
CA ARG A 86 8.67 -0.53 11.18
C ARG A 86 8.73 -0.37 12.70
N ASP A 87 9.40 -1.30 13.37
CA ASP A 87 10.46 -0.87 14.28
C ASP A 87 11.71 -0.64 13.42
N ALA A 88 12.36 0.50 13.62
CA ALA A 88 13.56 0.86 12.89
C ALA A 88 14.65 -0.21 13.07
N GLU A 89 15.47 -0.39 12.03
CA GLU A 89 16.63 -1.30 11.95
C GLU A 89 16.34 -2.71 11.45
N GLU A 90 16.37 -2.86 10.12
CA GLU A 90 17.10 -3.95 9.49
C GLU A 90 17.59 -3.47 8.12
N SER A 91 18.86 -3.04 8.12
CA SER A 91 19.69 -2.88 6.95
C SER A 91 20.49 -4.16 6.85
N ASP A 92 20.34 -4.95 5.77
CA ASP A 92 21.50 -5.50 5.08
C ASP A 92 21.17 -6.30 3.80
N THR A 93 21.75 -5.83 2.69
CA THR A 93 22.48 -6.67 1.71
C THR A 93 21.75 -7.75 0.89
N THR A 94 20.54 -7.51 0.39
CA THR A 94 20.11 -8.18 -0.86
C THR A 94 20.41 -7.25 -2.03
N SER A 95 21.57 -7.46 -2.64
CA SER A 95 22.02 -6.79 -3.85
C SER A 95 20.94 -6.75 -4.93
N ARG A 96 20.31 -5.58 -5.10
CA ARG A 96 19.76 -5.00 -6.35
C ARG A 96 19.40 -6.01 -7.46
N GLN A 97 18.52 -6.96 -7.18
CA GLN A 97 17.95 -7.86 -8.19
C GLN A 97 16.89 -7.16 -9.09
N ALA A 98 16.79 -5.83 -9.00
CA ALA A 98 15.92 -4.99 -9.82
C ALA A 98 16.10 -5.20 -11.34
N GLY A 99 17.23 -5.76 -11.79
CA GLY A 99 17.47 -6.08 -13.20
C GLY A 99 16.62 -7.22 -13.78
N LEU A 100 16.14 -8.17 -12.95
CA LEU A 100 15.51 -9.42 -13.44
C LEU A 100 13.98 -9.46 -13.32
N GLN A 101 13.34 -8.50 -12.67
CA GLN A 101 11.89 -8.56 -12.43
C GLN A 101 11.15 -7.22 -12.60
N ARG A 102 11.68 -6.25 -13.37
CA ARG A 102 10.99 -4.96 -13.61
C ARG A 102 9.59 -5.12 -14.15
N LEU A 103 9.39 -6.00 -15.13
CA LEU A 103 8.05 -6.29 -15.67
C LEU A 103 7.11 -6.83 -14.59
N LEU A 104 7.58 -7.75 -13.74
CA LEU A 104 6.78 -8.28 -12.64
C LEU A 104 6.45 -7.17 -11.63
N LEU A 105 7.44 -6.33 -11.27
CA LEU A 105 7.23 -5.18 -10.39
C LEU A 105 6.17 -4.23 -10.96
N LEU A 106 6.24 -3.91 -12.25
CA LEU A 106 5.24 -3.08 -12.94
C LEU A 106 3.84 -3.69 -12.89
N LEU A 107 3.73 -5.01 -13.10
CA LEU A 107 2.45 -5.72 -13.00
C LEU A 107 1.89 -5.72 -11.58
N LEU A 108 2.74 -5.90 -10.57
CA LEU A 108 2.35 -5.86 -9.16
C LEU A 108 1.90 -4.45 -8.74
N ILE A 109 2.65 -3.40 -9.13
CA ILE A 109 2.25 -2.01 -8.90
C ILE A 109 0.91 -1.71 -9.59
N ALA A 110 0.73 -2.16 -10.84
CA ALA A 110 -0.53 -1.98 -11.56
C ALA A 110 -1.71 -2.70 -10.87
N ALA A 111 -1.49 -3.90 -10.34
CA ALA A 111 -2.49 -4.62 -9.56
C ALA A 111 -2.84 -3.83 -8.29
N LEU A 112 -1.83 -3.37 -7.54
CA LEU A 112 -2.01 -2.64 -6.29
C LEU A 112 -2.75 -1.31 -6.50
N LEU A 113 -2.40 -0.57 -7.55
CA LEU A 113 -3.12 0.64 -7.99
C LEU A 113 -4.62 0.38 -8.18
N ARG A 114 -4.98 -0.73 -8.84
CA ARG A 114 -6.39 -1.11 -9.04
C ARG A 114 -7.10 -1.39 -7.72
N ARG A 115 -6.42 -2.01 -6.76
CA ARG A 115 -6.97 -2.28 -5.42
C ARG A 115 -7.24 -0.99 -4.65
N HIS A 116 -6.31 -0.03 -4.65
CA HIS A 116 -6.54 1.28 -4.01
C HIS A 116 -7.73 2.03 -4.63
N ARG A 117 -7.84 2.05 -5.97
CA ARG A 117 -8.98 2.67 -6.67
C ARG A 117 -10.30 1.98 -6.32
N ARG A 118 -10.31 0.66 -6.17
CA ARG A 118 -11.49 -0.10 -5.76
C ARG A 118 -11.88 0.19 -4.32
N MET A 119 -10.92 0.33 -3.41
CA MET A 119 -11.18 0.75 -2.03
C MET A 119 -11.77 2.17 -1.95
N GLU A 120 -11.22 3.13 -2.70
CA GLU A 120 -11.80 4.48 -2.80
C GLU A 120 -13.25 4.43 -3.31
N HIS A 121 -13.52 3.61 -4.33
CA HIS A 121 -14.87 3.42 -4.86
C HIS A 121 -15.83 2.80 -3.84
N ILE A 122 -15.40 1.76 -3.11
CA ILE A 122 -16.21 1.12 -2.06
C ILE A 122 -16.56 2.13 -0.96
N PHE A 123 -15.61 2.98 -0.54
CA PHE A 123 -15.87 4.00 0.46
C PHE A 123 -16.86 5.08 -0.02
N ASN A 124 -16.91 5.40 -1.32
CA ASN A 124 -17.92 6.29 -1.88
C ASN A 124 -19.34 5.71 -1.83
N LEU A 125 -19.51 4.38 -1.81
CA LEU A 125 -20.81 3.71 -1.94
C LEU A 125 -21.37 3.18 -0.62
N ARG A 126 -20.67 3.38 0.50
CA ARG A 126 -20.97 2.71 1.79
C ARG A 126 -22.30 3.13 2.44
N SER A 127 -22.98 4.16 1.92
CA SER A 127 -24.32 4.58 2.35
C SER A 127 -25.47 3.94 1.56
N GLY A 128 -25.18 3.05 0.61
CA GLY A 128 -26.17 2.42 -0.28
C GLY A 128 -26.74 1.09 0.22
N PRO A 129 -27.77 0.55 -0.46
CA PRO A 129 -28.45 -0.71 -0.12
C PRO A 129 -27.56 -1.96 -0.29
N MET A 130 -26.35 -1.81 -0.84
CA MET A 130 -25.39 -2.91 -1.05
C MET A 130 -24.33 -2.99 0.07
N GLY A 131 -24.59 -2.43 1.25
CA GLY A 131 -23.63 -2.30 2.35
C GLY A 131 -22.91 -3.60 2.71
N ASP A 132 -23.64 -4.71 2.87
CA ASP A 132 -23.07 -6.01 3.26
C ASP A 132 -22.17 -6.60 2.17
N TYR A 133 -22.60 -6.51 0.90
CA TYR A 133 -21.80 -6.92 -0.26
C TYR A 133 -20.50 -6.10 -0.37
N LEU A 134 -20.60 -4.78 -0.18
CA LEU A 134 -19.45 -3.88 -0.21
C LEU A 134 -18.50 -4.11 0.97
N GLN A 135 -19.02 -4.53 2.12
CA GLN A 135 -18.22 -4.89 3.29
C GLN A 135 -17.40 -6.15 3.04
N GLU A 136 -18.00 -7.22 2.52
CA GLU A 136 -17.27 -8.45 2.17
C GLU A 136 -16.20 -8.18 1.10
N ASN A 137 -16.56 -7.41 0.08
CA ASN A 137 -15.64 -6.99 -0.97
C ASN A 137 -14.46 -6.19 -0.37
N SER A 138 -14.71 -5.26 0.55
CA SER A 138 -13.65 -4.50 1.22
C SER A 138 -12.68 -5.38 2.00
N THR A 139 -13.14 -6.47 2.60
CA THR A 139 -12.26 -7.42 3.30
C THR A 139 -11.31 -8.09 2.31
N MET A 140 -11.85 -8.61 1.21
CA MET A 140 -11.06 -9.25 0.16
C MET A 140 -10.03 -8.29 -0.45
N GLU A 141 -10.41 -7.03 -0.68
CA GLU A 141 -9.48 -6.02 -1.20
C GLU A 141 -8.31 -5.74 -0.24
N ARG A 142 -8.56 -5.70 1.08
CA ARG A 142 -7.48 -5.54 2.08
C ARG A 142 -6.49 -6.70 2.08
N GLU A 143 -6.96 -7.94 1.98
CA GLU A 143 -6.08 -9.12 1.92
C GLU A 143 -5.19 -9.07 0.68
N HIS A 144 -5.80 -8.84 -0.49
CA HIS A 144 -5.05 -8.74 -1.74
C HIS A 144 -4.05 -7.58 -1.72
N MET A 145 -4.41 -6.45 -1.11
CA MET A 145 -3.46 -5.35 -0.92
C MET A 145 -2.29 -5.78 -0.05
N ALA A 146 -2.53 -6.41 1.10
CA ALA A 146 -1.48 -6.87 1.98
C ALA A 146 -0.53 -7.87 1.31
N GLU A 147 -1.08 -8.81 0.55
CA GLU A 147 -0.31 -9.77 -0.23
C GLU A 147 0.57 -9.10 -1.29
N LEU A 148 0.00 -8.20 -2.09
CA LEU A 148 0.73 -7.46 -3.13
C LEU A 148 1.83 -6.58 -2.52
N VAL A 149 1.56 -5.92 -1.39
CA VAL A 149 2.54 -5.11 -0.68
C VAL A 149 3.69 -5.97 -0.19
N SER A 150 3.42 -7.18 0.33
CA SER A 150 4.46 -8.15 0.70
C SER A 150 5.31 -8.60 -0.49
N MET A 151 4.68 -8.95 -1.61
CA MET A 151 5.41 -9.33 -2.83
C MET A 151 6.33 -8.20 -3.32
N ILE A 152 5.84 -6.96 -3.37
CA ILE A 152 6.64 -5.82 -3.82
C ILE A 152 7.78 -5.51 -2.84
N HIS A 153 7.52 -5.53 -1.52
CA HIS A 153 8.55 -5.27 -0.52
C HIS A 153 9.69 -6.30 -0.56
N ASN A 154 9.38 -7.56 -0.84
CA ASN A 154 10.40 -8.59 -0.98
C ASN A 154 11.21 -8.48 -2.27
N MET A 155 10.76 -7.67 -3.24
CA MET A 155 11.43 -7.43 -4.52
C MET A 155 12.25 -6.13 -4.55
N VAL A 156 11.90 -5.16 -3.71
CA VAL A 156 12.44 -3.80 -3.67
C VAL A 156 13.39 -3.65 -2.48
#